data_AF-A0A955SGS2-F1
#
_entry.id   AF-A0A955SGS2-F1
#
_cell.length_a   1.000
_cell.length_b   1.000
_cell.length_c   1.000
_cell.angle_alpha   90.00
_cell.angle_beta   90.00
_cell.angle_gamma   90.00
#
_symmetry.space_group_name_H-M   'P 1'
#
loop_
_entity.id
_entity.type
_entity.pdbx_description
1 polymer ?
#
loop_
_entity_poly.entity_id
_entity_poly.type
_entity_poly.pdbx_seq_one_letter_code
_entity_poly.pdbx_strand_id
1 'polypeptide(L)'
;MVLLSRWKSFLSLWIVPIFIFCGLGPPSWSQILIDHTCTDLSKVPPSYIQTAKTQFRIWFAHTSHGSQITTGMEMLAGDPFTYSLNGVGDTLVYDDTLWADLGYEGDLTWVDTTRTQLNSPGNDRNMVMWSWCGGVYDNTEPGINAYL
;
A
#
# COMPACT_ATOMS: atom_id res chain seq x y z
N MET A 1 36.97 -47.74 37.28
CA MET A 1 36.97 -47.88 38.76
C MET A 1 36.75 -46.51 39.35
N VAL A 2 35.66 -46.36 40.12
CA VAL A 2 35.20 -45.18 40.90
C VAL A 2 34.85 -43.92 40.11
N LEU A 3 33.55 -43.61 40.05
CA LEU A 3 32.97 -42.38 40.63
C LEU A 3 31.44 -42.46 40.60
N LEU A 4 30.87 -42.74 41.77
CA LEU A 4 29.48 -42.45 42.11
C LEU A 4 29.30 -40.93 42.20
N SER A 5 28.23 -40.37 41.64
CA SER A 5 27.61 -39.19 42.24
C SER A 5 26.08 -39.27 42.11
N ARG A 6 25.44 -39.31 43.28
CA ARG A 6 24.02 -39.12 43.51
C ARG A 6 23.78 -37.61 43.53
N TRP A 7 22.67 -37.11 42.98
CA TRP A 7 21.78 -36.21 43.72
C TRP A 7 20.53 -35.76 42.94
N LYS A 8 19.38 -36.08 43.56
CA LYS A 8 18.24 -35.21 43.88
C LYS A 8 17.52 -34.52 42.72
N SER A 9 16.37 -35.08 42.39
CA SER A 9 15.25 -34.44 41.69
C SER A 9 14.87 -33.13 42.38
N PHE A 10 14.96 -32.01 41.66
CA PHE A 10 14.30 -30.76 42.03
C PHE A 10 12.96 -30.71 41.31
N LEU A 11 11.87 -30.77 42.08
CA LEU A 11 10.52 -30.49 41.61
C LEU A 11 10.39 -28.97 41.48
N SER A 12 10.66 -28.41 40.29
CA SER A 12 10.45 -26.99 40.03
C SER A 12 8.96 -26.76 39.75
N LEU A 13 8.23 -26.23 40.73
CA LEU A 13 6.90 -25.65 40.54
C LEU A 13 7.04 -24.40 39.66
N TRP A 14 6.65 -24.50 38.39
CA TRP A 14 6.47 -23.34 37.52
C TRP A 14 5.09 -22.76 37.76
N ILE A 15 4.99 -21.68 38.53
CA ILE A 15 3.81 -20.83 38.55
C ILE A 15 3.82 -20.08 37.21
N VAL A 16 2.99 -20.51 36.26
CA VAL A 16 2.69 -19.72 35.06
C VAL A 16 1.70 -18.64 35.47
N PRO A 17 2.06 -17.34 35.44
CA PRO A 17 1.05 -16.31 35.61
C PRO A 17 0.15 -16.34 34.38
N ILE A 18 -1.11 -16.72 34.60
CA ILE A 18 -2.18 -16.54 33.61
C ILE A 18 -2.35 -15.03 33.43
N PHE A 19 -1.67 -14.47 32.43
CA PHE A 19 -2.06 -13.19 31.88
C PHE A 19 -3.39 -13.42 31.17
N ILE A 20 -4.47 -12.97 31.81
CA ILE A 20 -5.75 -12.75 31.13
C ILE A 20 -5.46 -11.68 30.08
N PHE A 21 -5.16 -12.13 28.85
CA PHE A 21 -5.25 -11.30 27.67
C PHE A 21 -6.73 -10.93 27.54
N CYS A 22 -7.09 -9.77 28.09
CA CYS A 22 -8.37 -9.13 27.81
C CYS A 22 -8.44 -8.98 26.29
N GLY A 23 -9.38 -9.70 25.68
CA GLY A 23 -9.50 -9.83 24.23
C GLY A 23 -9.78 -8.48 23.57
N LEU A 24 -8.72 -7.83 23.10
CA LEU A 24 -8.82 -6.92 21.97
C LEU A 24 -8.82 -7.80 20.72
N GLY A 25 -10.01 -8.15 20.25
CA GLY A 25 -10.15 -8.71 18.91
C GLY A 25 -9.50 -7.75 17.90
N PRO A 26 -8.98 -8.26 16.76
CA PRO A 26 -8.41 -7.40 15.75
C PRO A 26 -9.46 -6.36 15.31
N PRO A 27 -9.06 -5.10 15.08
CA PRO A 27 -9.98 -4.08 14.60
C PRO A 27 -10.66 -4.58 13.33
N SER A 28 -11.98 -4.68 13.35
CA SER A 28 -12.76 -4.97 12.14
C SER A 28 -12.80 -3.70 11.31
N TRP A 29 -11.98 -3.64 10.26
CA TRP A 29 -12.12 -2.60 9.25
C TRP A 29 -13.44 -2.82 8.52
N SER A 30 -14.37 -1.87 8.63
CA SER A 30 -15.56 -1.86 7.79
C SER A 30 -15.12 -1.75 6.34
N GLN A 31 -15.77 -2.50 5.45
CA GLN A 31 -15.62 -2.29 4.01
C GLN A 31 -15.93 -0.82 3.70
N ILE A 32 -15.04 -0.17 2.96
CA ILE A 32 -15.28 1.16 2.40
C ILE A 32 -15.78 0.93 0.97
N LEU A 33 -17.03 1.33 0.70
CA LEU A 33 -17.60 1.32 -0.66
C LEU A 33 -17.58 2.75 -1.19
N ILE A 34 -16.83 2.98 -2.27
CA ILE A 34 -16.79 4.24 -3.00
C ILE A 34 -17.38 3.96 -4.38
N ASP A 35 -18.53 4.56 -4.68
CA ASP A 35 -19.20 4.41 -5.96
C ASP A 35 -19.68 5.77 -6.51
N HIS A 36 -20.48 5.75 -7.57
CA HIS A 36 -21.01 6.94 -8.23
C HIS A 36 -21.98 7.77 -7.35
N THR A 37 -22.41 7.26 -6.20
CA THR A 37 -23.18 8.00 -5.19
C THR A 37 -22.28 8.80 -4.24
N CYS A 38 -20.97 8.52 -4.23
CA CYS A 38 -19.94 9.22 -3.46
C CYS A 38 -19.30 10.38 -4.23
N THR A 39 -20.09 11.12 -5.00
CA THR A 39 -19.60 12.19 -5.91
C THR A 39 -19.75 13.60 -5.34
N ASP A 40 -20.44 13.77 -4.22
CA ASP A 40 -20.56 15.06 -3.54
C ASP A 40 -19.28 15.39 -2.77
N LEU A 41 -18.36 16.09 -3.45
CA LEU A 41 -17.05 16.45 -2.91
C LEU A 41 -17.13 17.39 -1.70
N SER A 42 -18.25 18.08 -1.49
CA SER A 42 -18.43 18.93 -0.30
C SER A 42 -18.46 18.11 1.00
N LYS A 43 -18.72 16.79 0.89
CA LYS A 43 -18.68 15.85 2.02
C LYS A 43 -17.27 15.38 2.37
N VAL A 44 -16.26 15.70 1.57
CA VAL A 44 -14.85 15.39 1.89
C VAL A 44 -14.32 16.48 2.83
N PRO A 45 -14.00 16.16 4.10
CA PRO A 45 -13.42 17.15 5.00
C PRO A 45 -12.13 17.73 4.44
N PRO A 46 -11.95 19.06 4.43
CA PRO A 46 -10.71 19.69 3.94
C PRO A 46 -9.45 19.17 4.62
N SER A 47 -9.56 18.74 5.89
CA SER A 47 -8.46 18.11 6.62
C SER A 47 -7.92 16.87 5.93
N TYR A 48 -8.76 16.04 5.28
CA TYR A 48 -8.28 14.85 4.58
C TYR A 48 -7.52 15.20 3.30
N ILE A 49 -7.90 16.28 2.62
CA ILE A 49 -7.16 16.79 1.45
C ILE A 49 -5.78 17.29 1.93
N GLN A 50 -5.75 18.07 3.01
CA GLN A 50 -4.48 18.54 3.58
C GLN A 50 -3.60 17.39 4.08
N THR A 51 -4.18 16.39 4.76
CA THR A 51 -3.46 15.18 5.18
C THR A 51 -2.90 14.45 3.98
N ALA A 52 -3.66 14.29 2.88
CA ALA A 52 -3.16 13.66 1.67
C ALA A 52 -1.97 14.43 1.07
N LYS A 53 -2.07 15.75 0.92
CA LYS A 53 -1.00 16.61 0.41
C LYS A 53 0.29 16.52 1.25
N THR A 54 0.15 16.40 2.58
CA THR A 54 1.29 16.39 3.51
C THR A 54 1.89 15.01 3.74
N GLN A 55 1.08 13.95 3.65
CA GLN A 55 1.52 12.60 3.97
C GLN A 55 1.90 11.78 2.74
N PHE A 56 1.29 12.03 1.58
CA PHE A 56 1.49 11.16 0.41
C PHE A 56 2.37 11.79 -0.65
N ARG A 57 3.30 10.98 -1.13
CA ARG A 57 4.16 11.23 -2.27
C ARG A 57 4.07 10.00 -3.17
N ILE A 58 3.16 10.08 -4.13
CA ILE A 58 2.65 8.96 -4.89
C ILE A 58 3.48 8.81 -6.16
N TRP A 59 3.88 7.57 -6.43
CA TRP A 59 4.39 7.14 -7.72
C TRP A 59 3.46 6.04 -8.25
N PHE A 60 2.82 6.29 -9.39
CA PHE A 60 1.79 5.44 -9.96
C PHE A 60 2.17 5.01 -11.38
N ALA A 61 2.43 3.72 -11.55
CA ALA A 61 2.69 3.16 -12.86
C ALA A 61 1.40 2.58 -13.44
N HIS A 62 1.05 3.03 -14.64
CA HIS A 62 -0.14 2.56 -15.33
C HIS A 62 -0.04 2.69 -16.85
N THR A 63 -0.93 2.02 -17.57
CA THR A 63 -1.23 2.33 -18.97
C THR A 63 -2.66 2.85 -19.14
N SER A 64 -3.32 2.57 -20.28
CA SER A 64 -4.52 3.25 -20.75
C SER A 64 -5.76 3.07 -19.88
N HIS A 65 -5.93 1.94 -19.19
CA HIS A 65 -7.07 1.78 -18.28
C HIS A 65 -6.81 2.38 -16.89
N GLY A 66 -5.54 2.42 -16.44
CA GLY A 66 -5.20 3.03 -15.16
C GLY A 66 -5.24 4.56 -15.17
N SER A 67 -5.19 5.18 -16.36
CA SER A 67 -5.24 6.65 -16.52
C SER A 67 -6.55 7.28 -16.01
N GLN A 68 -7.59 6.49 -15.75
CA GLN A 68 -8.85 6.99 -15.18
C GLN A 68 -8.64 7.74 -13.86
N ILE A 69 -7.67 7.34 -13.03
CA ILE A 69 -7.32 8.07 -11.79
C ILE A 69 -6.74 9.45 -12.15
N THR A 70 -5.75 9.49 -13.03
CA THR A 70 -5.14 10.75 -13.50
C THR A 70 -6.18 11.66 -14.15
N THR A 71 -7.00 11.15 -15.07
CA THR A 71 -8.07 11.92 -15.71
C THR A 71 -9.08 12.46 -14.69
N GLY A 72 -9.45 11.66 -13.69
CA GLY A 72 -10.30 12.13 -12.59
C GLY A 72 -9.65 13.27 -11.80
N MET A 73 -8.35 13.16 -11.49
CA MET A 73 -7.60 14.24 -10.83
C MET A 73 -7.51 15.50 -11.69
N GLU A 74 -7.27 15.36 -13.00
CA GLU A 74 -7.26 16.48 -13.96
C GLU A 74 -8.62 17.18 -14.02
N MET A 75 -9.72 16.42 -14.05
CA MET A 75 -11.08 16.98 -14.06
C MET A 75 -11.41 17.76 -12.78
N LEU A 76 -10.81 17.38 -11.64
CA LEU A 76 -11.00 18.04 -10.35
C LEU A 76 -9.98 19.15 -10.06
N ALA A 77 -8.95 19.30 -10.89
CA ALA A 77 -7.82 20.16 -10.63
C ALA A 77 -8.23 21.62 -10.38
N GLY A 78 -7.78 22.16 -9.25
CA GLY A 78 -8.16 23.48 -8.76
C GLY A 78 -8.02 23.52 -7.24
N ASP A 79 -8.24 24.67 -6.60
CA ASP A 79 -8.28 24.74 -5.14
C ASP A 79 -9.55 24.00 -4.63
N PRO A 80 -9.46 23.01 -3.71
CA PRO A 80 -8.27 22.53 -2.99
C PRO A 80 -7.57 21.28 -3.55
N PHE A 81 -8.03 20.71 -4.66
CA PHE A 81 -7.49 19.52 -5.33
C PHE A 81 -6.28 19.79 -6.26
N THR A 82 -5.26 20.45 -5.73
CA THR A 82 -4.01 20.75 -6.46
C THR A 82 -2.99 19.62 -6.31
N TYR A 83 -2.30 19.26 -7.40
CA TYR A 83 -1.23 18.25 -7.41
C TYR A 83 -0.07 18.66 -8.34
N SER A 84 1.12 18.11 -8.09
CA SER A 84 2.31 18.33 -8.92
C SER A 84 3.32 17.18 -8.81
N LEU A 85 4.23 17.08 -9.77
CA LEU A 85 5.26 16.03 -9.77
C LEU A 85 6.28 16.17 -8.62
N ASN A 86 6.52 17.38 -8.13
CA ASN A 86 7.61 17.68 -7.20
C ASN A 86 7.15 18.29 -5.86
N GLY A 87 5.86 18.54 -5.69
CA GLY A 87 5.31 19.13 -4.46
C GLY A 87 5.56 20.62 -4.35
N VAL A 88 5.50 21.35 -5.47
CA VAL A 88 5.58 22.81 -5.45
C VAL A 88 4.29 23.38 -4.86
N GLY A 89 4.43 24.31 -3.90
CA GLY A 89 3.29 24.92 -3.21
C GLY A 89 2.53 23.92 -2.34
N ASP A 90 1.24 24.17 -2.10
CA ASP A 90 0.34 23.26 -1.39
C ASP A 90 -0.29 22.26 -2.37
N THR A 91 0.52 21.31 -2.85
CA THR A 91 0.09 20.29 -3.83
C THR A 91 0.32 18.88 -3.32
N LEU A 92 -0.55 17.96 -3.71
CA LEU A 92 -0.28 16.53 -3.59
C LEU A 92 0.86 16.16 -4.52
N VAL A 93 1.84 15.40 -4.02
CA VAL A 93 2.89 14.86 -4.88
C VAL A 93 2.40 13.61 -5.56
N TYR A 94 2.28 13.68 -6.87
CA TYR A 94 1.73 12.63 -7.71
C TYR A 94 2.54 12.53 -9.00
N ASP A 95 3.11 11.36 -9.24
CA ASP A 95 3.98 11.04 -10.36
C ASP A 95 3.48 9.80 -11.08
N ASP A 96 2.88 10.01 -12.24
CA ASP A 96 2.29 9.00 -13.09
C ASP A 96 3.02 8.88 -14.44
N THR A 97 4.29 9.31 -14.48
CA THR A 97 5.05 9.40 -15.72
C THR A 97 5.49 8.06 -16.29
N LEU A 98 5.45 6.98 -15.50
CA LEU A 98 5.80 5.65 -15.96
C LEU A 98 4.61 4.95 -16.63
N TRP A 99 4.72 4.76 -17.95
CA TRP A 99 3.75 3.99 -18.73
C TRP A 99 4.05 2.49 -18.70
N ALA A 100 3.53 1.77 -17.70
CA ALA A 100 3.73 0.32 -17.52
C ALA A 100 2.57 -0.33 -16.75
N ASP A 101 2.36 -1.64 -16.93
CA ASP A 101 1.29 -2.40 -16.28
C ASP A 101 1.79 -3.42 -15.27
N LEU A 102 0.91 -3.79 -14.34
CA LEU A 102 1.14 -4.84 -13.36
C LEU A 102 1.05 -6.24 -13.99
N GLY A 103 2.14 -7.01 -13.91
CA GLY A 103 2.24 -8.47 -14.06
C GLY A 103 1.25 -9.22 -14.96
N TYR A 104 1.32 -8.96 -16.27
CA TYR A 104 0.68 -9.81 -17.29
C TYR A 104 1.39 -11.18 -17.38
N GLU A 105 0.64 -12.29 -17.38
CA GLU A 105 1.17 -13.66 -17.47
C GLU A 105 2.30 -14.00 -16.46
N GLY A 106 2.26 -13.42 -15.27
CA GLY A 106 3.29 -13.64 -14.23
C GLY A 106 4.58 -12.86 -14.45
N ASP A 107 4.58 -11.84 -15.32
CA ASP A 107 5.69 -10.91 -15.42
C ASP A 107 5.94 -10.19 -14.10
N LEU A 108 7.17 -10.26 -13.60
CA LEU A 108 7.61 -9.62 -12.35
C LEU A 108 8.50 -8.39 -12.59
N THR A 109 8.61 -7.90 -13.82
CA THR A 109 9.37 -6.68 -14.14
C THR A 109 8.98 -5.50 -13.25
N TRP A 110 7.68 -5.34 -12.94
CA TRP A 110 7.17 -4.31 -12.03
C TRP A 110 7.86 -4.32 -10.65
N VAL A 111 8.31 -5.48 -10.17
CA VAL A 111 9.01 -5.63 -8.88
C VAL A 111 10.36 -4.93 -8.94
N ASP A 112 11.15 -5.21 -9.98
CA ASP A 112 12.48 -4.62 -10.14
C ASP A 112 12.40 -3.14 -10.52
N THR A 113 11.38 -2.75 -11.31
CA THR A 113 11.07 -1.34 -11.57
C THR A 113 10.74 -0.60 -10.28
N THR A 114 9.90 -1.19 -9.40
CA THR A 114 9.58 -0.62 -8.10
C THR A 114 10.83 -0.48 -7.23
N ARG A 115 11.66 -1.52 -7.12
CA ARG A 115 12.92 -1.46 -6.37
C ARG A 115 13.86 -0.39 -6.91
N THR A 116 13.94 -0.26 -8.24
CA THR A 116 14.76 0.76 -8.89
C THR A 116 14.28 2.17 -8.54
N GLN A 117 12.98 2.43 -8.58
CA GLN A 117 12.41 3.70 -8.16
C GLN A 117 12.71 4.00 -6.69
N LEU A 118 12.46 3.04 -5.79
CA LEU A 118 12.64 3.21 -4.35
C LEU A 118 14.11 3.42 -3.96
N ASN A 119 15.04 2.77 -4.67
CA ASN A 119 16.48 2.88 -4.44
C ASN A 119 17.12 4.04 -5.21
N SER A 120 16.37 4.77 -6.04
CA SER A 120 16.89 5.88 -6.82
C SER A 120 17.45 6.96 -5.88
N PRO A 121 18.67 7.48 -6.12
CA PRO A 121 19.22 8.54 -5.30
C PRO A 121 18.29 9.75 -5.25
N GLY A 122 17.91 10.17 -4.04
CA GLY A 122 16.99 11.28 -3.85
C GLY A 122 15.50 10.94 -4.04
N ASN A 123 15.14 9.65 -4.14
CA ASN A 123 13.74 9.25 -4.10
C ASN A 123 13.07 9.74 -2.82
N ASP A 124 11.93 10.41 -2.99
CA ASP A 124 11.10 10.92 -1.90
C ASP A 124 9.69 10.30 -1.91
N ARG A 125 9.42 9.35 -2.82
CA ARG A 125 8.11 8.71 -2.96
C ARG A 125 7.91 7.74 -1.80
N ASN A 126 6.73 7.78 -1.19
CA ASN A 126 6.37 6.94 -0.03
C ASN A 126 5.10 6.11 -0.26
N MET A 127 4.49 6.23 -1.44
CA MET A 127 3.39 5.41 -1.89
C MET A 127 3.66 4.96 -3.33
N VAL A 128 3.63 3.65 -3.54
CA VAL A 128 3.76 3.02 -4.86
C VAL A 128 2.41 2.46 -5.23
N MET A 129 1.94 2.79 -6.42
CA MET A 129 0.70 2.28 -6.99
C MET A 129 1.01 1.64 -8.34
N TRP A 130 0.29 0.58 -8.65
CA TRP A 130 0.32 -0.09 -9.94
C TRP A 130 -1.10 -0.41 -10.36
N SER A 131 -1.38 -0.35 -11.66
CA SER A 131 -2.65 -0.84 -12.21
C SER A 131 -2.42 -1.98 -13.20
N TRP A 132 -3.39 -2.89 -13.27
CA TRP A 132 -3.58 -3.65 -14.49
C TRP A 132 -4.29 -2.81 -15.54
N CYS A 133 -3.98 -3.09 -16.81
CA CYS A 133 -4.78 -2.67 -17.94
C CYS A 133 -5.66 -3.82 -18.41
N GLY A 134 -5.71 -4.07 -19.73
CA GLY A 134 -6.36 -5.25 -20.31
C GLY A 134 -5.75 -6.56 -19.82
N GLY A 135 -4.49 -6.56 -19.39
CA GLY A 135 -3.76 -7.78 -18.99
C GLY A 135 -4.30 -8.52 -17.77
N VAL A 136 -5.35 -8.05 -17.10
CA VAL A 136 -6.10 -8.85 -16.12
C VAL A 136 -7.21 -9.68 -16.78
N TYR A 137 -7.79 -9.20 -17.88
CA TYR A 137 -8.91 -9.82 -18.58
C TYR A 137 -8.54 -11.17 -19.19
N ASP A 138 -7.33 -11.28 -19.73
CA ASP A 138 -6.78 -12.46 -20.38
C ASP A 138 -5.56 -13.05 -19.64
N ASN A 139 -5.34 -12.65 -18.38
CA ASN A 139 -4.34 -13.29 -17.54
C ASN A 139 -4.73 -14.74 -17.20
N THR A 140 -3.76 -15.46 -16.66
CA THR A 140 -3.99 -16.80 -16.10
C THR A 140 -3.98 -16.75 -14.57
N GLU A 141 -4.70 -17.67 -13.92
CA GLU A 141 -4.65 -17.81 -12.46
C GLU A 141 -3.20 -18.03 -11.94
N PRO A 142 -2.37 -18.89 -12.57
CA PRO A 142 -0.95 -18.97 -12.21
C PRO A 142 -0.17 -17.66 -12.40
N GLY A 143 -0.48 -16.89 -13.46
CA GLY A 143 0.16 -15.60 -13.71
C GLY A 143 -0.15 -14.56 -12.64
N ILE A 144 -1.40 -14.49 -12.19
CA ILE A 144 -1.81 -13.62 -11.08
C ILE A 144 -1.19 -14.10 -9.76
N ASN A 145 -1.25 -15.41 -9.49
CA ASN A 145 -0.69 -16.00 -8.27
C ASN A 145 0.83 -15.94 -8.19
N ALA A 146 1.53 -15.48 -9.23
CA ALA A 146 2.97 -15.24 -9.17
C ALA A 146 3.36 -14.10 -8.21
N TYR A 147 2.42 -13.21 -7.85
CA TYR A 147 2.67 -12.03 -7.02
C TYR A 147 1.59 -11.71 -5.96
N LEU A 148 0.61 -12.61 -5.77
CA LEU A 148 -0.34 -12.55 -4.64
C LEU A 148 0.09 -13.50 -3.52
#